data_AF-A0A9C9JT29-F1
#
_entry.id   AF-A0A9C9JT29-F1
#
_cell.length_a   1.000
_cell.length_b   1.000
_cell.length_c   1.000
_cell.angle_alpha   90.00
_cell.angle_beta   90.00
_cell.angle_gamma   90.00
#
_symmetry.space_group_name_H-M   'P 1'
#
loop_
_entity.id
_entity.type
_entity.pdbx_description
1 polymer ?
#
loop_
_entity_poly.entity_id
_entity_poly.type
_entity_poly.pdbx_seq_one_letter_code
_entity_poly.pdbx_strand_id
1 'polypeptide(L)' 'MDEEQLSNGTSTAALKWYYFGARYYDPEIGRWMAVDPLSDKYPHLNPYNYVGNNPLSNIDNDGRAYYTL' A
#
# COMPACT_ATOMS: atom_id res chain seq x y z
N MET A 1 -16.52 5.19 -7.89
CA MET A 1 -17.56 4.73 -8.82
C MET A 1 -16.84 4.72 -10.14
N ASP A 2 -16.22 3.60 -10.50
CA ASP A 2 -16.89 2.34 -10.87
C ASP A 2 -16.20 1.15 -10.16
N GLU A 3 -16.81 0.25 -9.36
CA GLU A 3 -18.09 -0.49 -9.37
C GLU A 3 -18.26 -1.58 -10.44
N GLU A 4 -17.19 -2.05 -11.10
CA GLU A 4 -17.35 -3.16 -12.06
C GLU A 4 -16.23 -4.20 -12.01
N GLN A 5 -16.14 -4.97 -10.92
CA GLN A 5 -15.82 -6.43 -10.91
C GLN A 5 -15.68 -6.99 -9.48
N LEU A 6 -16.72 -6.88 -8.65
CA LEU A 6 -16.96 -7.84 -7.56
C LEU A 6 -18.37 -8.40 -7.72
N SER A 7 -18.64 -8.92 -8.93
CA SER A 7 -19.73 -9.86 -9.12
C SER A 7 -19.37 -11.16 -8.40
N ASN A 8 -20.36 -11.78 -7.77
CA ASN A 8 -20.32 -13.09 -7.09
C ASN A 8 -20.09 -13.05 -5.57
N GLY A 9 -20.89 -12.22 -4.90
CA GLY A 9 -21.68 -12.61 -3.73
C GLY A 9 -21.05 -13.47 -2.64
N THR A 10 -20.49 -12.83 -1.61
CA THR A 10 -20.80 -13.14 -0.21
C THR A 10 -20.30 -12.01 0.70
N SER A 11 -21.19 -11.51 1.55
CA SER A 11 -20.97 -10.42 2.48
C SER A 11 -20.24 -10.89 3.74
N THR A 12 -18.92 -10.70 3.81
CA THR A 12 -18.14 -10.60 5.07
C THR A 12 -16.91 -9.75 4.81
N ALA A 13 -16.81 -8.56 5.42
CA ALA A 13 -15.61 -7.70 5.47
C ALA A 13 -14.69 -7.75 4.23
N ALA A 14 -15.12 -7.18 3.10
CA ALA A 14 -14.25 -7.06 1.94
C ALA A 14 -13.02 -6.22 2.31
N LEU A 15 -11.83 -6.83 2.32
CA LEU A 15 -10.56 -6.16 2.51
C LEU A 15 -10.40 -5.10 1.42
N LYS A 16 -10.53 -3.82 1.80
CA LYS A 16 -10.41 -2.68 0.88
C LYS A 16 -8.95 -2.31 0.73
N TRP A 17 -8.26 -2.98 -0.20
CA TRP A 17 -6.90 -2.61 -0.57
C TRP A 17 -6.89 -1.59 -1.70
N TYR A 18 -5.95 -0.66 -1.61
CA TYR A 18 -5.71 0.34 -2.64
C TYR A 18 -4.54 -0.09 -3.51
N TYR A 19 -4.73 -0.09 -4.82
CA TYR A 19 -3.65 -0.39 -5.77
C TYR A 19 -2.89 0.88 -6.13
N PHE A 20 -1.58 0.89 -5.87
CA PHE A 20 -0.70 2.04 -6.14
C PHE A 20 0.17 1.84 -7.38
N GLY A 21 0.04 0.72 -8.10
CA GLY A 21 0.87 0.40 -9.25
C GLY A 21 1.90 -0.69 -8.93
N ALA A 22 2.87 -0.42 -8.06
CA ALA A 22 3.84 -1.46 -7.70
C ALA A 22 3.35 -2.39 -6.57
N ARG A 23 2.44 -1.92 -5.71
CA ARG A 23 1.96 -2.66 -4.54
C ARG A 23 0.50 -2.36 -4.23
N TYR A 24 -0.14 -3.30 -3.53
CA TYR A 24 -1.43 -3.07 -2.85
C TYR A 24 -1.18 -2.59 -1.41
N TYR A 25 -1.86 -1.53 -1.01
CA TYR A 25 -1.81 -0.96 0.33
C TYR A 25 -3.09 -1.32 1.10
N ASP A 26 -2.91 -1.79 2.33
CA ASP A 26 -4.01 -2.00 3.25
C ASP A 26 -4.10 -0.80 4.22
N PRO A 27 -5.14 0.03 4.10
CA PRO A 27 -5.34 1.20 4.96
C PRO A 27 -5.76 0.86 6.38
N GLU A 28 -6.31 -0.33 6.63
CA GLU A 28 -6.75 -0.75 7.96
C GLU A 28 -5.55 -1.01 8.88
N ILE A 29 -4.50 -1.62 8.33
CA ILE A 29 -3.25 -1.90 9.07
C ILE A 29 -2.12 -0.90 8.80
N GLY A 30 -2.24 -0.06 7.77
CA GLY A 30 -1.22 0.93 7.42
C GLY A 30 0.06 0.32 6.83
N ARG A 31 -0.08 -0.71 6.00
CA ARG A 31 1.05 -1.50 5.45
C ARG A 31 0.85 -1.88 4.00
N TRP A 32 1.97 -2.17 3.34
CA TRP A 32 1.95 -2.82 2.03
C TRP A 32 1.66 -4.31 2.16
N MET A 33 0.95 -4.86 1.18
CA MET A 33 0.63 -6.29 1.09
C MET A 33 1.73 -7.12 0.41
N ALA A 34 2.80 -6.46 -0.05
CA ALA A 34 3.95 -7.08 -0.71
C ALA A 34 5.25 -6.39 -0.31
N VAL A 35 6.37 -7.12 -0.43
CA VAL A 35 7.73 -6.61 -0.20
C VAL A 35 8.01 -5.45 -1.15
N ASP A 36 8.63 -4.38 -0.63
CA ASP A 36 9.12 -3.26 -1.42
C ASP A 36 10.08 -3.72 -2.53
N PRO A 37 9.84 -3.42 -3.82
CA PRO A 37 10.79 -3.72 -4.90
C PRO A 37 12.17 -3.07 -4.72
N LEU A 38 12.26 -2.04 -3.89
CA LEU A 38 13.49 -1.33 -3.55
C LEU A 38 14.00 -1.65 -2.14
N SER A 39 13.53 -2.73 -1.50
CA SER A 39 13.92 -3.12 -0.13
C SER A 39 15.44 -3.19 0.05
N ASP A 40 16.16 -3.68 -0.96
CA ASP A 40 17.62 -3.85 -0.92
C ASP A 40 18.35 -2.50 -0.85
N LYS A 41 17.75 -1.42 -1.35
CA LYS A 41 18.30 -0.06 -1.24
C LYS A 41 18.10 0.55 0.15
N TYR A 42 17.12 0.04 0.90
CA TYR A 42 16.72 0.56 2.20
C TYR A 42 16.68 -0.56 3.25
N PRO A 43 17.81 -1.25 3.52
CA PRO A 43 17.85 -2.41 4.42
C PRO A 43 17.51 -2.07 5.88
N HIS A 44 17.55 -0.79 6.24
CA HIS A 44 17.17 -0.29 7.56
C HIS A 44 15.65 -0.08 7.72
N LEU A 45 14.89 -0.13 6.62
CA LEU A 45 13.43 -0.05 6.64
C LEU A 45 12.81 -1.43 6.56
N ASN A 46 11.68 -1.62 7.26
CA ASN A 46 10.88 -2.83 7.08
C ASN A 46 10.31 -2.85 5.64
N PRO A 47 10.44 -3.94 4.86
CA PRO A 47 9.98 -4.00 3.47
C PRO A 47 8.46 -3.80 3.28
N TYR A 48 7.67 -3.82 4.35
CA TYR A 48 6.22 -3.62 4.33
C TYR A 48 5.79 -2.25 4.91
N ASN A 49 6.74 -1.40 5.30
CA ASN A 49 6.43 -0.09 5.89
C ASN A 49 5.73 0.84 4.89
N TYR A 50 4.77 1.62 5.36
CA TYR A 50 4.20 2.72 4.57
C TYR A 50 4.98 4.00 4.87
N VAL A 51 5.58 4.59 3.83
CA VAL A 51 6.20 5.94 3.80
C VAL A 51 7.17 6.29 4.94
N GLY A 52 8.01 5.33 5.35
CA GLY A 52 8.96 5.50 6.45
C GLY A 52 8.28 5.62 7.81
N ASN A 53 7.05 5.14 7.95
CA ASN A 53 6.18 5.34 9.11
C ASN A 53 5.89 6.82 9.43
N ASN A 54 5.99 7.73 8.45
CA ASN A 54 5.62 9.13 8.62
C ASN A 54 4.59 9.60 7.56
N PRO A 55 3.35 9.09 7.61
CA PRO A 55 2.31 9.42 6.63
C PRO A 55 1.78 10.86 6.72
N LEU A 56 2.18 11.62 7.74
CA LEU A 56 1.85 13.04 7.85
C LEU A 56 2.72 13.92 6.96
N SER A 57 3.97 13.50 6.73
CA SER A 57 4.93 14.29 5.95
C SER A 57 5.32 13.64 4.62
N ASN A 58 5.02 12.35 4.43
CA ASN A 58 5.47 11.59 3.27
C ASN A 58 4.31 10.98 2.48
N ILE A 59 4.48 10.91 1.15
CA ILE A 59 3.52 10.28 0.22
C ILE A 59 4.28 9.34 -0.74
N ASP A 60 3.75 8.15 -0.98
CA ASP A 60 4.21 7.23 -2.04
C ASP A 60 3.13 7.14 -3.12
N ASN A 61 3.44 7.62 -4.32
CA ASN A 61 2.45 7.77 -5.41
C ASN A 61 2.34 6.52 -6.28
N ASP A 62 3.39 5.70 -6.36
CA ASP A 62 3.47 4.55 -7.29
C ASP A 62 3.73 3.21 -6.58
N GLY A 63 3.79 3.23 -5.24
CA GLY A 63 4.07 2.09 -4.40
C GLY A 63 5.52 1.64 -4.44
N ARG A 64 6.49 2.50 -4.77
CA ARG A 64 7.93 2.14 -4.76
C ARG A 64 8.76 2.97 -3.80
N ALA A 65 8.49 4.27 -3.71
CA ALA A 65 9.28 5.17 -2.89
C ALA A 65 8.45 6.37 -2.47
N TYR A 66 8.65 6.82 -1.24
CA TYR A 66 7.99 8.00 -0.74
C TYR A 66 8.79 9.27 -1.06
N TYR A 67 8.08 10.38 -1.16
CA TYR A 67 8.61 11.74 -1.23
C TYR A 67 8.12 12.50 -0.01
N THR A 68 8.96 13.37 0.54
CA THR A 68 8.60 14.27 1.65
C THR A 68 7.98 15.55 1.08
N LEU A 69 6.90 16.00 1.72
CA LEU A 69 6.16 17.22 1.42
C LEU A 69 6.92 18.48 1.83
#